data_AF-A0A8B3RZ35-F1
#
_entry.id   AF-A0A8B3RZ35-F1
#
_cell.length_a   1.000
_cell.length_b   1.000
_cell.length_c   1.000
_cell.angle_alpha   90.00
_cell.angle_beta   90.00
_cell.angle_gamma   90.00
#
_symmetry.space_group_name_H-M   'P 1'
#
loop_
_entity.id
_entity.type
_entity.pdbx_description
1 polymer ?
#
loop_
_entity_poly.entity_id
_entity_poly.type
_entity_poly.pdbx_seq_one_letter_code
_entity_poly.pdbx_strand_id
1 'polypeptide(L)'
;MNSILVSKLKCFKRVSSLIASAAKHLESLGYRQGTIGNYQYIWKEFAQFAQKNSGEETFSTDLVFQFLDSCGISDKVETNMTLRQRHIRNVMHALTDFALHGCIQRRSHVVAKTRLSDNMEEALSGYEHFCSEQLWSPLGTIRSRNRDITRFLHYLNSHGIASVKEIQASILSRFVTSCAHLKPATIAHLVSSIRSFLRYLYMTGGISINMAEYVPKIRIRSDAHIPSVWKSDEVDALLPAVDRSSPCGKRDYAILLLAVRLGMRVSDIRNLRFENLLWGQARIEINQAKSSEPLALPLTEKIGNALIDYLRYGRPASQLREVFLKANAPFMPFSYNNNLHYIITRYRRRAAIKLPAQNRKGMHSLRHTMASRLLEAGVPLETISGIMGHISMDTTRIYTKINVEALQSVAIDPEEVTHA
;
A
#
# COMPACT_ATOMS: atom_id res chain seq x y z
N MET A 1 10.89 -30.54 9.88
CA MET A 1 11.27 -30.20 11.27
C MET A 1 10.03 -29.82 12.06
N ASN A 2 9.15 -30.82 12.19
CA ASN A 2 7.93 -30.82 12.98
C ASN A 2 8.27 -31.44 14.35
N SER A 3 7.83 -30.81 15.44
CA SER A 3 7.43 -31.40 16.75
C SER A 3 7.75 -30.55 18.00
N ILE A 4 8.28 -29.31 17.87
CA ILE A 4 8.63 -28.47 19.04
C ILE A 4 7.68 -27.27 19.27
N LEU A 5 6.66 -27.07 18.42
CA LEU A 5 5.76 -25.90 18.51
C LEU A 5 4.33 -26.18 19.05
N VAL A 6 4.04 -27.39 19.53
CA VAL A 6 2.70 -27.74 20.06
C VAL A 6 2.60 -27.63 21.60
N SER A 7 3.69 -27.32 22.33
CA SER A 7 3.73 -27.42 23.80
C SER A 7 3.74 -26.10 24.60
N LYS A 8 3.25 -24.98 24.04
CA LYS A 8 3.00 -23.75 24.83
C LYS A 8 1.66 -23.08 24.49
N LEU A 9 0.57 -23.83 24.60
CA LEU A 9 -0.72 -23.22 24.99
C LEU A 9 -0.53 -22.68 26.42
N LYS A 10 -0.17 -21.40 26.55
CA LYS A 10 -0.19 -20.72 27.85
C LYS A 10 -1.64 -20.66 28.31
N CYS A 11 -2.02 -21.67 29.08
CA CYS A 11 -3.29 -21.81 29.78
C CYS A 11 -3.44 -20.64 30.77
N PHE A 12 -4.00 -19.51 30.33
CA PHE A 12 -4.49 -18.49 31.25
C PHE A 12 -5.79 -19.01 31.87
N LYS A 13 -5.69 -19.63 33.06
CA LYS A 13 -6.84 -20.18 33.78
C LYS A 13 -7.83 -19.11 34.28
N ARG A 14 -7.42 -17.84 34.34
CA ARG A 14 -8.26 -16.72 34.82
C ARG A 14 -8.23 -15.52 33.88
N VAL A 15 -9.39 -14.97 33.52
CA VAL A 15 -9.56 -13.75 32.70
C VAL A 15 -8.80 -12.57 33.34
N SER A 16 -8.81 -12.43 34.67
CA SER A 16 -8.06 -11.39 35.39
C SER A 16 -6.54 -11.48 35.15
N SER A 17 -5.96 -12.68 35.16
CA SER A 17 -4.54 -12.91 34.89
C SER A 17 -4.17 -12.65 33.42
N LEU A 18 -5.08 -12.96 32.51
CA LEU A 18 -4.96 -12.66 31.08
C LEU A 18 -4.95 -11.15 30.84
N ILE A 19 -5.89 -10.41 31.44
CA ILE A 19 -5.99 -8.94 31.32
C ILE A 19 -4.72 -8.27 31.81
N ALA A 20 -4.19 -8.68 32.97
CA ALA A 20 -2.94 -8.15 33.51
C ALA A 20 -1.76 -8.42 32.56
N SER A 21 -1.67 -9.63 32.00
CA SER A 21 -0.60 -10.00 31.07
C SER A 21 -0.73 -9.27 29.73
N ALA A 22 -1.96 -9.09 29.22
CA ALA A 22 -2.25 -8.36 27.99
C ALA A 22 -1.93 -6.87 28.15
N ALA A 23 -2.22 -6.28 29.32
CA ALA A 23 -1.87 -4.90 29.62
C ALA A 23 -0.35 -4.70 29.65
N LYS A 24 0.40 -5.58 30.34
CA LYS A 24 1.88 -5.58 30.30
C LYS A 24 2.43 -5.75 28.89
N HIS A 25 1.75 -6.54 28.06
CA HIS A 25 2.13 -6.69 26.65
C HIS A 25 1.84 -5.43 25.83
N LEU A 26 0.74 -4.71 26.08
CA LEU A 26 0.50 -3.41 25.45
C LEU A 26 1.55 -2.37 25.86
N GLU A 27 2.00 -2.40 27.12
CA GLU A 27 3.12 -1.59 27.59
C GLU A 27 4.42 -1.92 26.85
N SER A 28 4.73 -3.21 26.68
CA SER A 28 5.94 -3.61 25.94
C SER A 28 5.87 -3.27 24.44
N LEU A 29 4.67 -3.17 23.87
CA LEU A 29 4.44 -2.66 22.51
C LEU A 29 4.47 -1.13 22.42
N GLY A 30 4.60 -0.42 23.54
CA GLY A 30 4.73 1.03 23.61
C GLY A 30 3.41 1.80 23.47
N TYR A 31 2.27 1.20 23.86
CA TYR A 31 1.00 1.92 23.95
C TYR A 31 1.05 2.98 25.07
N ARG A 32 0.33 4.09 24.89
CA ARG A 32 0.20 5.13 25.93
C ARG A 32 -0.62 4.61 27.11
N GLN A 33 -0.28 5.04 28.33
CA GLN A 33 -0.98 4.62 29.55
C GLN A 33 -2.49 4.90 29.51
N GLY A 34 -2.93 6.07 29.01
CA GLY A 34 -4.36 6.33 28.81
C GLY A 34 -5.04 5.39 27.80
N THR A 35 -4.33 4.95 26.76
CA THR A 35 -4.84 3.94 25.82
C THR A 35 -4.93 2.57 26.47
N ILE A 36 -3.93 2.19 27.27
CA ILE A 36 -3.96 0.94 28.05
C ILE A 36 -5.13 0.98 29.04
N GLY A 37 -5.36 2.11 29.71
CA GLY A 37 -6.51 2.33 30.59
C GLY A 37 -7.85 2.12 29.88
N ASN A 38 -8.02 2.66 28.67
CA ASN A 38 -9.22 2.43 27.86
C ASN A 38 -9.42 0.95 27.50
N TYR A 39 -8.34 0.23 27.18
CA TYR A 39 -8.40 -1.21 26.92
C TYR A 39 -8.79 -1.99 28.18
N GLN A 40 -8.13 -1.70 29.30
CA GLN A 40 -8.41 -2.31 30.59
C GLN A 40 -9.84 -2.05 31.07
N TYR A 41 -10.40 -0.88 30.79
CA TYR A 41 -11.78 -0.55 31.14
C TYR A 41 -12.77 -1.54 30.49
N ILE A 42 -12.69 -1.73 29.17
CA ILE A 42 -13.54 -2.69 28.45
C ILE A 42 -13.24 -4.13 28.87
N TRP A 43 -11.98 -4.48 29.09
CA TRP A 43 -11.62 -5.82 29.56
C TRP A 43 -12.17 -6.13 30.96
N LYS A 44 -12.26 -5.13 31.85
CA LYS A 44 -12.91 -5.27 33.15
C LYS A 44 -14.43 -5.43 33.01
N GLU A 45 -15.07 -4.69 32.12
CA GLU A 45 -16.51 -4.90 31.79
C GLU A 45 -16.73 -6.35 31.32
N PHE A 46 -15.86 -6.87 30.45
CA PHE A 46 -15.90 -8.27 30.01
C PHE A 46 -15.69 -9.27 31.17
N ALA A 47 -14.74 -9.01 32.07
CA ALA A 47 -14.50 -9.89 33.22
C ALA A 47 -15.72 -9.96 34.16
N GLN A 48 -16.41 -8.83 34.39
CA GLN A 48 -17.65 -8.79 35.16
C GLN A 48 -18.80 -9.55 34.46
N PHE A 49 -18.89 -9.42 33.13
CA PHE A 49 -19.86 -10.17 32.32
C PHE A 49 -19.62 -11.69 32.43
N ALA A 50 -18.37 -12.14 32.32
CA ALA A 50 -18.01 -13.55 32.43
C ALA A 50 -18.37 -14.13 33.81
N GLN A 51 -18.08 -13.36 34.89
CA GLN A 51 -18.42 -13.76 36.25
C GLN A 51 -19.94 -13.92 36.47
N LYS A 52 -20.75 -13.05 35.86
CA LYS A 52 -22.22 -13.05 36.03
C LYS A 52 -22.93 -14.16 35.25
N ASN A 53 -22.49 -14.46 34.04
CA ASN A 53 -23.24 -15.33 33.11
C ASN A 53 -22.83 -16.81 33.13
N SER A 54 -21.61 -17.13 33.53
CA SER A 54 -21.12 -18.51 33.42
C SER A 54 -20.48 -19.04 34.70
N GLY A 55 -20.25 -18.21 35.71
CA GLY A 55 -19.53 -18.60 36.95
C GLY A 55 -18.06 -19.00 36.72
N GLU A 56 -17.64 -19.09 35.47
CA GLU A 56 -16.31 -19.46 35.03
C GLU A 56 -15.40 -18.23 34.94
N GLU A 57 -14.27 -18.28 35.64
CA GLU A 57 -13.20 -17.29 35.49
C GLU A 57 -12.33 -17.57 34.26
N THR A 58 -12.60 -18.62 33.49
CA THR A 58 -11.81 -19.06 32.34
C THR A 58 -12.14 -18.29 31.07
N PHE A 59 -11.12 -17.93 30.30
CA PHE A 59 -11.30 -17.27 29.01
C PHE A 59 -11.77 -18.29 27.95
N SER A 60 -12.85 -17.98 27.24
CA SER A 60 -13.33 -18.73 26.06
C SER A 60 -13.70 -17.76 24.94
N THR A 61 -13.53 -18.17 23.69
CA THR A 61 -14.02 -17.41 22.52
C THR A 61 -15.53 -17.27 22.52
N ASP A 62 -16.27 -18.26 23.04
CA ASP A 62 -17.73 -18.23 23.11
C ASP A 62 -18.24 -17.15 24.07
N LEU A 63 -17.56 -16.96 25.21
CA LEU A 63 -17.83 -15.87 26.14
C LEU A 63 -17.61 -14.50 25.52
N VAL A 64 -16.57 -14.37 24.68
CA VAL A 64 -16.31 -13.11 23.95
C VAL A 64 -17.45 -12.83 22.96
N PHE A 65 -17.93 -13.84 22.24
CA PHE A 65 -19.08 -13.67 21.34
C PHE A 65 -20.35 -13.26 22.08
N GLN A 66 -20.66 -13.91 23.21
CA GLN A 66 -21.81 -13.54 24.05
C GLN A 66 -21.70 -12.11 24.59
N PHE A 67 -20.51 -11.68 25.02
CA PHE A 67 -20.28 -10.31 25.48
C PHE A 67 -20.48 -9.29 24.35
N LEU A 68 -19.92 -9.55 23.16
CA LEU A 68 -20.09 -8.68 21.99
C LEU A 68 -21.56 -8.57 21.57
N ASP A 69 -22.29 -9.69 21.58
CA ASP A 69 -23.72 -9.72 21.29
C ASP A 69 -24.53 -8.90 22.32
N SER A 70 -24.20 -8.99 23.60
CA SER A 70 -24.82 -8.16 24.65
C SER A 70 -24.58 -6.65 24.48
N CYS A 71 -23.52 -6.27 23.76
CA CYS A 71 -23.21 -4.88 23.40
C CYS A 71 -23.87 -4.45 22.06
N GLY A 72 -24.71 -5.30 21.46
CA GLY A 72 -25.31 -5.10 20.15
C GLY A 72 -24.28 -5.15 19.01
N ILE A 73 -23.19 -5.91 19.17
CA ILE A 73 -22.11 -6.04 18.18
C ILE A 73 -22.22 -7.40 17.51
N SER A 74 -22.81 -7.44 16.32
CA SER A 74 -22.86 -8.65 15.49
C SER A 74 -21.71 -8.66 14.48
N ASP A 75 -21.06 -9.82 14.32
CA ASP A 75 -20.01 -10.03 13.30
C ASP A 75 -20.55 -9.96 11.85
N LYS A 76 -21.87 -9.99 11.65
CA LYS A 76 -22.49 -10.10 10.31
C LYS A 76 -22.66 -8.77 9.57
N VAL A 77 -22.52 -7.60 10.23
CA VAL A 77 -22.81 -6.29 9.59
C VAL A 77 -21.76 -5.25 9.99
N GLU A 78 -20.71 -5.08 9.18
CA GLU A 78 -19.68 -4.05 9.41
C GLU A 78 -20.18 -2.61 9.24
N THR A 79 -21.32 -2.40 8.58
CA THR A 79 -21.67 -1.11 7.97
C THR A 79 -22.32 -0.09 8.90
N ASN A 80 -22.87 -0.48 10.06
CA ASN A 80 -23.66 0.41 10.93
C ASN A 80 -23.24 0.46 12.41
N MET A 81 -21.94 0.30 12.73
CA MET A 81 -21.47 0.40 14.12
C MET A 81 -21.10 1.83 14.53
N THR A 82 -21.48 2.23 15.76
CA THR A 82 -21.00 3.44 16.42
C THR A 82 -19.49 3.38 16.70
N LEU A 83 -18.86 4.54 16.96
CA LEU A 83 -17.44 4.61 17.34
C LEU A 83 -17.14 3.78 18.61
N ARG A 84 -18.06 3.77 19.59
CA ARG A 84 -17.93 2.98 20.82
C ARG A 84 -17.98 1.48 20.52
N GLN A 85 -18.95 1.01 19.76
CA GLN A 85 -19.06 -0.41 19.37
C GLN A 85 -17.82 -0.89 18.62
N ARG A 86 -17.30 -0.07 17.70
CA ARG A 86 -16.05 -0.36 16.99
C ARG A 86 -14.85 -0.45 17.94
N HIS A 87 -14.79 0.43 18.93
CA HIS A 87 -13.74 0.40 19.94
C HIS A 87 -13.82 -0.87 20.79
N ILE A 88 -14.99 -1.21 21.33
CA ILE A 88 -15.22 -2.43 22.13
C ILE A 88 -14.78 -3.68 21.34
N ARG A 89 -15.26 -3.81 20.10
CA ARG A 89 -14.89 -4.94 19.22
C ARG A 89 -13.37 -5.06 19.04
N ASN A 90 -12.70 -3.95 18.72
CA ASN A 90 -11.26 -3.96 18.50
C ASN A 90 -10.46 -4.28 19.78
N VAL A 91 -10.92 -3.80 20.94
CA VAL A 91 -10.30 -4.08 22.24
C VAL A 91 -10.49 -5.55 22.64
N MET A 92 -11.68 -6.11 22.41
CA MET A 92 -11.94 -7.52 22.67
C MET A 92 -11.14 -8.43 21.76
N HIS A 93 -11.05 -8.13 20.46
CA HIS A 93 -10.16 -8.87 19.56
C HIS A 93 -8.70 -8.82 19.99
N ALA A 94 -8.22 -7.68 20.50
CA ALA A 94 -6.85 -7.60 21.02
C ALA A 94 -6.64 -8.57 22.20
N LEU A 95 -7.61 -8.72 23.10
CA LEU A 95 -7.55 -9.69 24.19
C LEU A 95 -7.58 -11.13 23.65
N THR A 96 -8.45 -11.41 22.68
CA THR A 96 -8.56 -12.74 22.05
C THR A 96 -7.28 -13.13 21.34
N ASP A 97 -6.70 -12.24 20.52
CA ASP A 97 -5.44 -12.51 19.82
C ASP A 97 -4.30 -12.77 20.81
N PHE A 98 -4.25 -12.03 21.93
CA PHE A 98 -3.27 -12.26 22.99
C PHE A 98 -3.48 -13.59 23.71
N ALA A 99 -4.73 -13.97 23.98
CA ALA A 99 -5.06 -15.24 24.62
C ALA A 99 -4.68 -16.44 23.75
N LEU A 100 -4.93 -16.36 22.44
CA LEU A 100 -4.71 -17.45 21.50
C LEU A 100 -3.26 -17.55 21.01
N HIS A 101 -2.60 -16.41 20.80
CA HIS A 101 -1.32 -16.34 20.09
C HIS A 101 -0.20 -15.68 20.91
N GLY A 102 -0.49 -15.18 22.11
CA GLY A 102 0.48 -14.46 22.94
C GLY A 102 0.93 -13.11 22.37
N CYS A 103 0.26 -12.61 21.33
CA CYS A 103 0.58 -11.33 20.68
C CYS A 103 -0.69 -10.56 20.29
N ILE A 104 -0.61 -9.24 20.32
CA ILE A 104 -1.72 -8.37 19.90
C ILE A 104 -1.43 -7.85 18.49
N GLN A 105 -2.21 -8.32 17.51
CA GLN A 105 -2.11 -7.85 16.13
C GLN A 105 -3.15 -6.78 15.84
N ARG A 106 -2.78 -5.75 15.05
CA ARG A 106 -3.81 -4.88 14.46
C ARG A 106 -4.45 -5.62 13.32
N ARG A 107 -5.72 -6.01 13.47
CA ARG A 107 -6.53 -6.51 12.35
C ARG A 107 -6.54 -5.46 11.24
N SER A 108 -6.06 -5.88 10.06
CA SER A 108 -6.42 -5.20 8.82
C SER A 108 -7.86 -5.60 8.52
N HIS A 109 -8.68 -4.69 8.00
CA HIS A 109 -9.93 -5.10 7.38
C HIS A 109 -9.57 -6.05 6.24
N VAL A 110 -9.86 -7.33 6.43
CA VAL A 110 -9.75 -8.34 5.39
C VAL A 110 -11.04 -8.24 4.63
N VAL A 111 -10.99 -7.65 3.43
CA VAL A 111 -12.12 -7.71 2.51
C VAL A 111 -12.40 -9.19 2.26
N ALA A 112 -13.65 -9.63 2.50
CA ALA A 112 -14.05 -11.01 2.27
C ALA A 112 -13.59 -11.45 0.87
N LYS A 113 -12.85 -12.57 0.82
CA LYS A 113 -12.39 -13.11 -0.46
C LYS A 113 -13.61 -13.42 -1.32
N THR A 114 -13.52 -13.06 -2.60
CA THR A 114 -14.52 -13.45 -3.58
C THR A 114 -14.56 -14.97 -3.68
N ARG A 115 -15.72 -15.59 -3.47
CA ARG A 115 -15.87 -17.04 -3.60
C ARG A 115 -15.74 -17.45 -5.07
N LEU A 116 -14.78 -18.32 -5.35
CA LEU A 116 -14.55 -18.95 -6.65
C LEU A 116 -14.92 -20.44 -6.55
N SER A 117 -15.14 -21.11 -7.69
CA SER A 117 -15.20 -22.57 -7.69
C SER A 117 -13.81 -23.16 -7.44
N ASP A 118 -13.75 -24.38 -6.90
CA ASP A 118 -12.48 -25.05 -6.57
C ASP A 118 -11.53 -25.11 -7.79
N ASN A 119 -12.07 -25.44 -8.97
CA ASN A 119 -11.32 -25.47 -10.23
C ASN A 119 -10.72 -24.10 -10.61
N MET A 120 -11.43 -23.00 -10.32
CA MET A 120 -10.94 -21.64 -10.60
C MET A 120 -9.92 -21.16 -9.58
N GLU A 121 -10.08 -21.55 -8.31
CA GLU A 121 -9.12 -21.24 -7.25
C GLU A 121 -7.81 -22.00 -7.46
N GLU A 122 -7.87 -23.26 -7.89
CA GLU A 122 -6.70 -24.04 -8.30
C GLU A 122 -5.97 -23.38 -9.48
N ALA A 123 -6.69 -23.00 -10.54
CA ALA A 123 -6.12 -22.33 -11.70
C ALA A 123 -5.44 -21.00 -11.35
N LEU A 124 -6.07 -20.20 -10.48
CA LEU A 124 -5.50 -18.93 -10.00
C LEU A 124 -4.26 -19.15 -9.14
N SER A 125 -4.28 -20.14 -8.25
CA SER A 125 -3.15 -20.48 -7.38
C SER A 125 -1.96 -20.99 -8.19
N GLY A 126 -2.21 -21.83 -9.21
CA GLY A 126 -1.19 -22.26 -10.15
C GLY A 126 -0.56 -21.10 -10.93
N TYR A 127 -1.38 -20.12 -11.35
CA TYR A 127 -0.87 -18.90 -12.00
C TYR A 127 -0.04 -18.02 -11.05
N GLU A 128 -0.45 -17.88 -9.78
CA GLU A 128 0.32 -17.18 -8.77
C GLU A 128 1.70 -17.83 -8.57
N HIS A 129 1.73 -19.16 -8.46
CA HIS A 129 2.96 -19.94 -8.36
C HIS A 129 3.85 -19.76 -9.60
N PHE A 130 3.27 -19.86 -10.80
CA PHE A 130 3.99 -19.61 -12.05
C PHE A 130 4.60 -18.21 -12.10
N CYS A 131 3.86 -17.19 -11.68
CA CYS A 131 4.38 -15.82 -11.64
C CYS A 131 5.52 -15.65 -10.63
N SER A 132 5.44 -16.33 -9.48
CA SER A 132 6.47 -16.28 -8.42
C SER A 132 7.74 -17.01 -8.85
N GLU A 133 7.63 -18.28 -9.23
CA GLU A 133 8.77 -19.18 -9.39
C GLU A 133 9.38 -19.19 -10.80
N GLN A 134 8.57 -18.96 -11.84
CA GLN A 134 9.04 -19.05 -13.22
C GLN A 134 9.31 -17.66 -13.81
N LEU A 135 8.41 -16.70 -13.56
CA LEU A 135 8.56 -15.34 -14.07
C LEU A 135 9.27 -14.38 -13.11
N TRP A 136 9.54 -14.81 -11.87
CA TRP A 136 10.15 -13.96 -10.82
C TRP A 136 9.47 -12.60 -10.69
N SER A 137 8.15 -12.58 -10.90
CA SER A 137 7.39 -11.34 -10.98
C SER A 137 7.34 -10.65 -9.62
N PRO A 138 7.49 -9.32 -9.54
CA PRO A 138 7.38 -8.61 -8.28
C PRO A 138 6.03 -8.85 -7.60
N LEU A 139 6.02 -9.01 -6.27
CA LEU A 139 4.81 -9.28 -5.49
C LEU A 139 3.66 -8.28 -5.75
N GLY A 140 3.97 -7.01 -6.03
CA GLY A 140 2.97 -6.01 -6.39
C GLY A 140 2.26 -6.31 -7.71
N THR A 141 3.02 -6.79 -8.69
CA THR A 141 2.50 -7.22 -10.00
C THR A 141 1.61 -8.46 -9.83
N ILE A 142 2.07 -9.45 -9.07
CA ILE A 142 1.30 -10.67 -8.76
C ILE A 142 -0.03 -10.31 -8.10
N ARG A 143 0.00 -9.49 -7.03
CA ARG A 143 -1.23 -9.07 -6.33
C ARG A 143 -2.20 -8.30 -7.23
N SER A 144 -1.68 -7.38 -8.05
CA SER A 144 -2.54 -6.62 -8.96
C SER A 144 -3.18 -7.52 -10.01
N ARG A 145 -2.41 -8.46 -10.58
CA ARG A 145 -2.91 -9.45 -11.54
C ARG A 145 -3.93 -10.37 -10.90
N ASN A 146 -3.65 -10.92 -9.71
CA ASN A 146 -4.57 -11.79 -8.99
C ASN A 146 -5.89 -11.08 -8.71
N ARG A 147 -5.87 -9.82 -8.26
CA ARG A 147 -7.11 -9.05 -8.07
C ARG A 147 -7.92 -8.92 -9.36
N ASP A 148 -7.27 -8.62 -10.48
CA ASP A 148 -7.95 -8.45 -11.77
C ASP A 148 -8.49 -9.79 -12.29
N ILE A 149 -7.74 -10.88 -12.12
CA ILE A 149 -8.13 -12.24 -12.52
C ILE A 149 -9.26 -12.76 -11.63
N THR A 150 -9.20 -12.56 -10.31
CA THR A 150 -10.29 -12.92 -9.40
C THR A 150 -11.60 -12.23 -9.79
N ARG A 151 -11.55 -10.94 -10.20
CA ARG A 151 -12.74 -10.25 -10.71
C ARG A 151 -13.29 -10.92 -11.98
N PHE A 152 -12.42 -11.32 -12.89
CA PHE A 152 -12.82 -12.02 -14.10
C PHE A 152 -13.41 -13.41 -13.80
N LEU A 153 -12.76 -14.22 -12.97
CA LEU A 153 -13.24 -15.54 -12.56
C LEU A 153 -14.59 -15.46 -11.83
N HIS A 154 -14.77 -14.43 -10.99
CA HIS A 154 -16.05 -14.19 -10.34
C HIS A 154 -17.17 -13.86 -11.34
N TYR A 155 -16.86 -13.06 -12.37
CA TYR A 155 -17.80 -12.79 -13.45
C TYR A 155 -18.15 -14.06 -14.25
N LEU A 156 -17.19 -14.96 -14.49
CA LEU A 156 -17.48 -16.24 -15.14
C LEU A 156 -18.47 -17.07 -14.29
N ASN A 157 -18.22 -17.17 -12.98
CA ASN A 157 -19.10 -17.89 -12.06
C ASN A 157 -20.52 -17.30 -12.05
N SER A 158 -20.65 -15.97 -12.06
CA SER A 158 -21.97 -15.31 -12.11
C SER A 158 -22.73 -15.53 -13.43
N HIS A 159 -22.06 -16.06 -14.46
CA HIS A 159 -22.64 -16.40 -15.77
C HIS A 159 -22.75 -17.91 -15.99
N GLY A 160 -22.63 -18.71 -14.92
CA GLY A 160 -22.81 -20.17 -14.97
C GLY A 160 -21.61 -20.94 -15.52
N ILE A 161 -20.46 -20.28 -15.72
CA ILE A 161 -19.22 -20.92 -16.15
C ILE A 161 -18.44 -21.29 -14.89
N ALA A 162 -18.36 -22.59 -14.58
CA ALA A 162 -17.71 -23.08 -13.36
C ALA A 162 -16.25 -23.54 -13.59
N SER A 163 -15.85 -23.71 -14.86
CA SER A 163 -14.54 -24.23 -15.25
C SER A 163 -13.83 -23.28 -16.23
N VAL A 164 -12.50 -23.18 -16.10
CA VAL A 164 -11.67 -22.41 -17.05
C VAL A 164 -11.65 -23.03 -18.46
N LYS A 165 -12.01 -24.32 -18.59
CA LYS A 165 -12.09 -25.03 -19.87
C LYS A 165 -13.25 -24.56 -20.75
N GLU A 166 -14.28 -23.98 -20.13
CA GLU A 166 -15.51 -23.52 -20.78
C GLU A 166 -15.41 -22.06 -21.26
N ILE A 167 -14.24 -21.43 -21.14
CA ILE A 167 -14.05 -20.03 -21.57
C ILE A 167 -14.19 -19.94 -23.09
N GLN A 168 -15.12 -19.09 -23.54
CA GLN A 168 -15.37 -18.80 -24.96
C GLN A 168 -15.03 -17.34 -25.32
N ALA A 169 -14.75 -17.07 -26.60
CA ALA A 169 -14.48 -15.71 -27.08
C ALA A 169 -15.62 -14.71 -26.80
N SER A 170 -16.88 -15.19 -26.88
CA SER A 170 -18.08 -14.38 -26.61
C SER A 170 -18.12 -13.84 -25.18
N ILE A 171 -17.74 -14.65 -24.17
CA ILE A 171 -17.75 -14.23 -22.77
C ILE A 171 -16.64 -13.21 -22.46
N LEU A 172 -15.49 -13.30 -23.13
CA LEU A 172 -14.40 -12.34 -23.00
C LEU A 172 -14.83 -10.94 -23.46
N SER A 173 -15.53 -10.87 -24.59
CA SER A 173 -16.07 -9.61 -25.11
C SER A 173 -17.12 -9.02 -24.16
N ARG A 174 -18.06 -9.85 -23.67
CA ARG A 174 -19.08 -9.43 -22.71
C ARG A 174 -18.48 -8.92 -21.40
N PHE A 175 -17.42 -9.56 -20.90
CA PHE A 175 -16.72 -9.12 -19.69
C PHE A 175 -16.05 -7.75 -19.86
N VAL A 176 -15.40 -7.51 -21.01
CA VAL A 176 -14.80 -6.20 -21.28
C VAL A 176 -15.88 -5.12 -21.37
N THR A 177 -17.02 -5.42 -22.00
CA THR A 177 -18.17 -4.51 -22.09
C THR A 177 -18.78 -4.22 -20.70
N SER A 178 -18.88 -5.21 -19.81
CA SER A 178 -19.39 -4.98 -18.45
C SER A 178 -18.50 -4.05 -17.63
N CYS A 179 -17.21 -3.95 -18.00
CA CYS A 179 -16.25 -3.03 -17.41
C CYS A 179 -16.27 -1.61 -18.00
N ALA A 180 -17.18 -1.27 -18.93
CA ALA A 180 -17.20 0.03 -19.62
C ALA A 180 -17.39 1.25 -18.69
N HIS A 181 -17.93 1.05 -17.49
CA HIS A 181 -18.04 2.08 -16.44
C HIS A 181 -16.68 2.46 -15.81
N LEU A 182 -15.61 1.71 -16.08
CA LEU A 182 -14.26 1.98 -15.60
C LEU A 182 -13.48 2.85 -16.59
N LYS A 183 -12.43 3.51 -16.09
CA LYS A 183 -11.51 4.28 -16.93
C LYS A 183 -10.83 3.36 -17.96
N PRO A 184 -10.59 3.80 -19.21
CA PRO A 184 -9.93 2.99 -20.24
C PRO A 184 -8.58 2.40 -19.79
N ALA A 185 -7.79 3.18 -19.05
CA ALA A 185 -6.52 2.72 -18.48
C ALA A 185 -6.69 1.53 -17.51
N THR A 186 -7.75 1.54 -16.71
CA THR A 186 -8.10 0.45 -15.80
C THR A 186 -8.52 -0.79 -16.59
N ILE A 187 -9.35 -0.63 -17.62
CA ILE A 187 -9.80 -1.74 -18.46
C ILE A 187 -8.60 -2.39 -19.18
N ALA A 188 -7.70 -1.58 -19.75
CA ALA A 188 -6.50 -2.09 -20.41
C ALA A 188 -5.58 -2.87 -19.46
N HIS A 189 -5.40 -2.39 -18.22
CA HIS A 189 -4.63 -3.12 -17.21
C HIS A 189 -5.28 -4.47 -16.88
N LEU A 190 -6.58 -4.47 -16.63
CA LEU A 190 -7.35 -5.68 -16.34
C LEU A 190 -7.31 -6.68 -17.52
N VAL A 191 -7.47 -6.20 -18.75
CA VAL A 191 -7.34 -6.99 -19.98
C VAL A 191 -5.92 -7.56 -20.12
N SER A 192 -4.89 -6.79 -19.77
CA SER A 192 -3.50 -7.29 -19.79
C SER A 192 -3.28 -8.40 -18.77
N SER A 193 -3.82 -8.27 -17.55
CA SER A 193 -3.77 -9.32 -16.52
C SER A 193 -4.46 -10.60 -17.01
N ILE A 194 -5.61 -10.48 -17.65
CA ILE A 194 -6.39 -11.61 -18.19
C ILE A 194 -5.66 -12.29 -19.35
N ARG A 195 -5.09 -11.52 -20.30
CA ARG A 195 -4.29 -12.13 -21.38
C ARG A 195 -3.12 -12.94 -20.83
N SER A 196 -2.43 -12.42 -19.82
CA SER A 196 -1.32 -13.13 -19.17
C SER A 196 -1.79 -14.45 -18.54
N PHE A 197 -2.95 -14.44 -17.87
CA PHE A 197 -3.56 -15.63 -17.30
C PHE A 197 -4.02 -16.66 -18.34
N LEU A 198 -4.70 -16.22 -19.40
CA LEU A 198 -5.16 -17.11 -20.48
C LEU A 198 -3.99 -17.75 -21.24
N ARG A 199 -2.88 -17.02 -21.44
CA ARG A 199 -1.65 -17.60 -22.00
C ARG A 199 -1.07 -18.67 -21.10
N TYR A 200 -1.03 -18.42 -19.79
CA TYR A 200 -0.60 -19.42 -18.82
C TYR A 200 -1.47 -20.69 -18.91
N LEU A 201 -2.81 -20.55 -18.90
CA LEU A 201 -3.72 -21.69 -19.03
C LEU A 201 -3.51 -22.47 -20.32
N TYR A 202 -3.23 -21.79 -21.43
CA TYR A 202 -2.95 -22.46 -22.70
C TYR A 202 -1.63 -23.22 -22.64
N MET A 203 -0.57 -22.59 -22.12
CA MET A 203 0.76 -23.20 -22.00
C MET A 203 0.78 -24.43 -21.08
N THR A 204 -0.04 -24.45 -20.03
CA THR A 204 -0.16 -25.59 -19.11
C THR A 204 -1.19 -26.63 -19.53
N GLY A 205 -1.82 -26.48 -20.71
CA GLY A 205 -2.84 -27.39 -21.22
C GLY A 205 -4.21 -27.29 -20.53
N GLY A 206 -4.42 -26.25 -19.72
CA GLY A 206 -5.69 -25.96 -19.06
C GLY A 206 -6.81 -25.51 -20.01
N ILE A 207 -6.45 -24.96 -21.18
CA ILE A 207 -7.36 -24.69 -22.31
C ILE A 207 -6.73 -25.14 -23.62
N SER A 208 -7.54 -25.62 -24.57
CA SER A 208 -7.05 -26.17 -25.85
C SER A 208 -6.71 -25.10 -26.90
N ILE A 209 -7.28 -23.90 -26.77
CA ILE A 209 -7.11 -22.79 -27.71
C ILE A 209 -6.56 -21.59 -26.95
N ASN A 210 -5.65 -20.83 -27.57
CA ASN A 210 -5.11 -19.60 -26.99
C ASN A 210 -6.16 -18.48 -26.94
N MET A 211 -6.99 -18.49 -25.89
CA MET A 211 -8.07 -17.52 -25.69
C MET A 211 -7.59 -16.07 -25.50
N ALA A 212 -6.29 -15.85 -25.25
CA ALA A 212 -5.73 -14.52 -25.07
C ALA A 212 -5.82 -13.64 -26.34
N GLU A 213 -5.85 -14.25 -27.52
CA GLU A 213 -5.94 -13.56 -28.81
C GLU A 213 -7.34 -12.98 -29.06
N TYR A 214 -8.37 -13.59 -28.48
CA TYR A 214 -9.76 -13.18 -28.60
C TYR A 214 -10.16 -12.09 -27.60
N VAL A 215 -9.26 -11.68 -26.70
CA VAL A 215 -9.52 -10.60 -25.75
C VAL A 215 -9.47 -9.25 -26.47
N PRO A 216 -10.53 -8.41 -26.42
CA PRO A 216 -10.57 -7.11 -27.09
C PRO A 216 -9.38 -6.20 -26.75
N LYS A 217 -8.83 -5.52 -27.77
CA LYS A 217 -7.75 -4.54 -27.59
C LYS A 217 -8.31 -3.19 -27.14
N ILE A 218 -7.84 -2.70 -26.00
CA ILE A 218 -8.18 -1.36 -25.51
C ILE A 218 -7.08 -0.39 -25.94
N ARG A 219 -7.43 0.58 -26.80
CA ARG A 219 -6.49 1.60 -27.24
C ARG A 219 -6.35 2.68 -26.17
N ILE A 220 -5.17 2.78 -25.57
CA ILE A 220 -4.81 3.92 -24.72
C ILE A 220 -3.86 4.80 -25.53
N ARG A 221 -4.17 6.10 -25.61
CA ARG A 221 -3.19 7.08 -26.07
C ARG A 221 -2.26 7.40 -24.91
N SER A 222 -1.12 6.71 -24.83
CA SER A 222 -0.08 6.96 -23.82
C SER A 222 0.34 8.42 -23.78
N ASP A 223 0.28 9.09 -24.93
CA ASP A 223 0.77 10.46 -25.05
C ASP A 223 -0.18 11.56 -24.63
N ALA A 224 -1.46 11.25 -24.43
CA ALA A 224 -2.48 12.25 -24.11
C ALA A 224 -2.39 12.78 -22.67
N HIS A 225 -1.64 12.12 -21.79
CA HIS A 225 -1.55 12.52 -20.38
C HIS A 225 -0.34 13.40 -20.11
N ILE A 226 -0.60 14.61 -19.62
CA ILE A 226 0.42 15.51 -19.08
C ILE A 226 0.60 15.19 -17.58
N PRO A 227 1.82 14.95 -17.10
CA PRO A 227 2.07 14.70 -15.68
C PRO A 227 1.56 15.85 -14.80
N SER A 228 0.94 15.51 -13.67
CA SER A 228 0.53 16.53 -12.70
C SER A 228 1.72 17.03 -11.90
N VAL A 229 2.09 18.29 -12.13
CA VAL A 229 3.13 19.02 -11.40
C VAL A 229 2.52 20.10 -10.50
N TRP A 230 3.28 20.50 -9.49
CA TRP A 230 2.91 21.53 -8.53
C TRP A 230 3.73 22.79 -8.85
N LYS A 231 3.16 23.97 -8.62
CA LYS A 231 3.88 25.24 -8.77
C LYS A 231 4.96 25.39 -7.70
N SER A 232 5.93 26.28 -7.94
CA SER A 232 7.04 26.44 -6.99
C SER A 232 6.54 26.81 -5.59
N ASP A 233 5.69 27.81 -5.50
CA ASP A 233 5.12 28.30 -4.24
C ASP A 233 4.36 27.21 -3.48
N GLU A 234 3.70 26.28 -4.20
CA GLU A 234 2.99 25.16 -3.58
C GLU A 234 3.94 24.15 -2.92
N VAL A 235 5.07 23.86 -3.59
CA VAL A 235 6.10 22.99 -3.02
C VAL A 235 6.80 23.67 -1.84
N ASP A 236 7.06 24.97 -1.98
CA ASP A 236 7.78 25.76 -0.98
C ASP A 236 6.91 25.99 0.27
N ALA A 237 5.58 26.04 0.13
CA ALA A 237 4.63 26.07 1.25
C ALA A 237 4.40 24.69 1.93
N LEU A 238 4.66 23.57 1.24
CA LEU A 238 4.34 22.24 1.76
C LEU A 238 5.19 21.84 2.97
N LEU A 239 6.50 22.02 2.89
CA LEU A 239 7.44 21.59 3.94
C LEU A 239 7.31 22.42 5.23
N PRO A 240 7.18 23.76 5.19
CA PRO A 240 6.95 24.59 6.38
C PRO A 240 5.65 24.29 7.12
N ALA A 241 4.63 23.76 6.44
CA ALA A 241 3.37 23.38 7.09
C ALA A 241 3.51 22.18 8.04
N VAL A 242 4.65 21.49 8.04
CA VAL A 242 4.90 20.35 8.91
C VAL A 242 5.37 20.80 10.29
N ASP A 243 4.53 20.61 11.30
CA ASP A 243 4.89 20.84 12.70
C ASP A 243 5.85 19.76 13.23
N ARG A 244 7.13 20.10 13.31
CA ARG A 244 8.24 19.24 13.75
C ARG A 244 8.37 19.14 15.28
N SER A 245 7.54 19.83 16.07
CA SER A 245 7.54 19.66 17.53
C SER A 245 7.13 18.22 17.90
N SER A 246 6.20 17.63 17.15
CA SER A 246 5.72 16.26 17.38
C SER A 246 6.61 15.17 16.73
N PRO A 247 6.74 13.98 17.36
CA PRO A 247 7.43 12.82 16.76
C PRO A 247 6.91 12.44 15.36
N CYS A 248 5.58 12.48 15.18
CA CYS A 248 4.92 12.22 13.91
C CYS A 248 5.30 13.26 12.85
N GLY A 249 5.38 14.53 13.23
CA GLY A 249 5.77 15.61 12.32
C GLY A 249 7.24 15.55 11.90
N LYS A 250 8.17 15.19 12.80
CA LYS A 250 9.58 14.95 12.42
C LYS A 250 9.69 13.86 11.35
N ARG A 251 8.98 12.75 11.56
CA ARG A 251 8.90 11.64 10.59
C ARG A 251 8.35 12.10 9.25
N ASP A 252 7.18 12.74 9.29
CA ASP A 252 6.45 13.14 8.09
C ASP A 252 7.23 14.21 7.30
N TYR A 253 7.93 15.11 7.99
CA TYR A 253 8.84 16.09 7.38
C TYR A 253 9.98 15.40 6.63
N ALA A 254 10.67 14.44 7.27
CA ALA A 254 11.76 13.71 6.61
C ALA A 254 11.27 12.92 5.38
N ILE A 255 10.11 12.27 5.46
CA ILE A 255 9.47 11.56 4.33
C ILE A 255 9.17 12.53 3.17
N LEU A 256 8.53 13.67 3.46
CA LEU A 256 8.19 14.66 2.45
C LEU A 256 9.45 15.31 1.86
N LEU A 257 10.47 15.56 2.67
CA LEU A 257 11.73 16.13 2.22
C LEU A 257 12.44 15.21 1.21
N LEU A 258 12.52 13.90 1.48
CA LEU A 258 13.07 12.92 0.53
C LEU A 258 12.28 12.91 -0.78
N ALA A 259 10.95 12.97 -0.71
CA ALA A 259 10.11 12.98 -1.90
C ALA A 259 10.23 14.28 -2.72
N VAL A 260 10.31 15.44 -2.07
CA VAL A 260 10.38 16.75 -2.72
C VAL A 260 11.78 17.04 -3.27
N ARG A 261 12.83 16.69 -2.53
CA ARG A 261 14.21 17.07 -2.88
C ARG A 261 14.95 16.03 -3.70
N LEU A 262 14.64 14.75 -3.48
CA LEU A 262 15.29 13.64 -4.20
C LEU A 262 14.33 12.90 -5.15
N GLY A 263 13.03 13.21 -5.12
CA GLY A 263 12.07 12.60 -6.05
C GLY A 263 11.90 11.10 -5.80
N MET A 264 12.31 10.61 -4.63
CA MET A 264 12.29 9.20 -4.30
C MET A 264 10.88 8.62 -4.40
N ARG A 265 10.76 7.39 -4.91
CA ARG A 265 9.45 6.74 -4.97
C ARG A 265 9.00 6.40 -3.56
N VAL A 266 7.68 6.41 -3.35
CA VAL A 266 7.09 6.04 -2.05
C VAL A 266 7.51 4.66 -1.59
N SER A 267 7.59 3.71 -2.53
CA SER A 267 8.03 2.35 -2.25
C SER A 267 9.45 2.31 -1.70
N ASP A 268 10.32 3.19 -2.17
CA ASP A 268 11.72 3.24 -1.79
C ASP A 268 11.86 3.96 -0.45
N ILE A 269 11.16 5.09 -0.26
CA ILE A 269 11.12 5.82 1.02
C ILE A 269 10.64 4.91 2.15
N ARG A 270 9.53 4.19 1.97
CA ARG A 270 8.95 3.36 3.04
C ARG A 270 9.80 2.12 3.37
N ASN A 271 10.59 1.64 2.42
CA ASN A 271 11.44 0.46 2.56
C ASN A 271 12.88 0.85 2.93
N LEU A 272 13.19 2.14 3.07
CA LEU A 272 14.52 2.63 3.40
C LEU A 272 14.97 2.06 4.75
N ARG A 273 16.18 1.50 4.79
CA ARG A 273 16.81 0.92 5.98
C ARG A 273 18.08 1.66 6.37
N PHE A 274 18.58 1.39 7.57
CA PHE A 274 19.79 2.05 8.07
C PHE A 274 21.04 1.76 7.23
N GLU A 275 21.13 0.57 6.65
CA GLU A 275 22.26 0.18 5.78
C GLU A 275 22.30 1.00 4.48
N ASN A 276 21.17 1.56 4.08
CA ASN A 276 21.10 2.42 2.90
C ASN A 276 21.66 3.82 3.14
N LEU A 277 21.88 4.22 4.40
CA LEU A 277 22.34 5.56 4.77
C LEU A 277 23.86 5.55 5.03
N LEU A 278 24.63 5.86 3.99
CA LEU A 278 26.09 5.92 4.04
C LEU A 278 26.55 7.31 4.48
N TRP A 279 26.46 7.58 5.79
CA TRP A 279 26.78 8.88 6.39
C TRP A 279 28.19 9.38 6.06
N GLY A 280 29.20 8.51 6.16
CA GLY A 280 30.60 8.88 5.88
C GLY A 280 30.87 9.25 4.42
N GLN A 281 30.00 8.83 3.49
CA GLN A 281 30.10 9.14 2.06
C GLN A 281 29.10 10.21 1.61
N ALA A 282 28.27 10.73 2.54
CA ALA A 282 27.14 11.60 2.24
C ALA A 282 26.23 11.05 1.11
N ARG A 283 25.91 9.75 1.16
CA ARG A 283 25.10 9.05 0.14
C ARG A 283 23.97 8.22 0.74
N ILE A 284 22.90 8.08 -0.04
CA ILE A 284 21.81 7.12 0.16
C ILE A 284 21.87 6.13 -0.99
N GLU A 285 22.06 4.84 -0.69
CA GLU A 285 22.14 3.78 -1.69
C GLU A 285 21.00 2.79 -1.50
N ILE A 286 20.19 2.60 -2.53
CA ILE A 286 19.04 1.70 -2.52
C ILE A 286 19.01 0.83 -3.77
N ASN A 287 18.48 -0.39 -3.64
CA ASN A 287 17.94 -1.12 -4.78
C ASN A 287 16.47 -0.74 -4.91
N GLN A 288 16.11 -0.12 -6.03
CA GLN A 288 14.77 0.44 -6.23
C GLN A 288 13.71 -0.67 -6.16
N ALA A 289 12.65 -0.48 -5.37
CA ALA A 289 11.68 -1.53 -5.09
C ALA A 289 10.84 -1.98 -6.29
N LYS A 290 10.77 -1.16 -7.36
CA LYS A 290 10.01 -1.47 -8.58
C LYS A 290 10.86 -2.13 -9.66
N SER A 291 12.10 -1.66 -9.83
CA SER A 291 12.99 -2.01 -10.93
C SER A 291 14.14 -2.93 -10.51
N SER A 292 14.41 -3.04 -9.20
CA SER A 292 15.58 -3.70 -8.62
C SER A 292 16.93 -3.08 -9.00
N GLU A 293 16.93 -1.98 -9.76
CA GLU A 293 18.14 -1.25 -10.13
C GLU A 293 18.76 -0.51 -8.94
N PRO A 294 20.10 -0.47 -8.83
CA PRO A 294 20.77 0.34 -7.84
C PRO A 294 20.57 1.84 -8.15
N LEU A 295 20.33 2.62 -7.11
CA LEU A 295 20.28 4.08 -7.18
C LEU A 295 21.05 4.68 -6.00
N ALA A 296 22.01 5.54 -6.33
CA ALA A 296 22.73 6.37 -5.36
C ALA A 296 22.20 7.81 -5.42
N LEU A 297 21.83 8.35 -4.27
CA LEU A 297 21.33 9.71 -4.11
C LEU A 297 22.15 10.48 -3.07
N PRO A 298 22.30 11.81 -3.20
CA PRO A 298 23.05 12.59 -2.23
C PRO A 298 22.31 12.70 -0.89
N LEU A 299 23.02 12.42 0.20
CA LEU A 299 22.59 12.72 1.57
C LEU A 299 23.05 14.13 1.93
N THR A 300 22.36 15.14 1.37
CA THR A 300 22.66 16.55 1.67
C THR A 300 22.48 16.85 3.16
N GLU A 301 23.15 17.88 3.67
CA GLU A 301 23.06 18.29 5.08
C GLU A 301 21.60 18.48 5.54
N LYS A 302 20.76 19.13 4.71
CA LYS A 302 19.34 19.33 5.02
C LYS A 302 18.58 18.02 5.19
N ILE A 303 18.89 17.01 4.39
CA ILE A 303 18.28 15.67 4.47
C ILE A 303 18.84 14.91 5.67
N GLY A 304 20.16 14.94 5.86
CA GLY A 304 20.84 14.34 7.00
C GLY A 304 20.28 14.87 8.32
N ASN A 305 20.18 16.18 8.48
CA ASN A 305 19.63 16.84 9.67
C ASN A 305 18.16 16.44 9.91
N ALA A 306 17.33 16.36 8.86
CA ALA A 306 15.94 15.93 9.00
C ALA A 306 15.82 14.45 9.43
N LEU A 307 16.67 13.58 8.88
CA LEU A 307 16.73 12.18 9.27
C LEU A 307 17.24 12.05 10.71
N ILE A 308 18.33 12.73 11.10
CA ILE A 308 18.86 12.71 12.46
C ILE A 308 17.81 13.19 13.47
N ASP A 309 17.12 14.31 13.18
CA ASP A 309 16.07 14.85 14.04
C ASP A 309 14.95 13.82 14.28
N TYR A 310 14.49 13.16 13.22
CA TYR A 310 13.55 12.06 13.37
C TYR A 310 14.13 10.87 14.12
N LEU A 311 15.31 10.37 13.75
CA LEU A 311 15.91 9.17 14.32
C LEU A 311 16.21 9.31 15.81
N ARG A 312 16.64 10.49 16.26
CA ARG A 312 16.96 10.76 17.67
C ARG A 312 15.73 11.13 18.50
N TYR A 313 14.82 11.94 17.96
CA TYR A 313 13.78 12.60 18.77
C TYR A 313 12.35 12.27 18.35
N GLY A 314 12.15 11.48 17.29
CA GLY A 314 10.82 11.14 16.78
C GLY A 314 10.57 9.66 16.53
N ARG A 315 11.62 8.87 16.27
CA ARG A 315 11.50 7.44 15.97
C ARG A 315 11.27 6.68 17.27
N PRO A 316 10.19 5.88 17.38
CA PRO A 316 10.00 5.00 18.52
C PRO A 316 11.17 4.03 18.70
N ALA A 317 11.52 3.72 19.95
CA ALA A 317 12.51 2.69 20.26
C ALA A 317 12.04 1.34 19.68
N SER A 318 12.86 0.76 18.80
CA SER A 318 12.53 -0.46 18.08
C SER A 318 13.79 -1.09 17.49
N GLN A 319 13.84 -2.43 17.49
CA GLN A 319 14.90 -3.24 16.88
C GLN A 319 14.78 -3.35 15.34
N LEU A 320 13.69 -2.84 14.77
CA LEU A 320 13.47 -2.83 13.32
C LEU A 320 14.54 -2.00 12.61
N ARG A 321 14.96 -2.45 11.42
CA ARG A 321 16.00 -1.80 10.61
C ARG A 321 15.45 -0.74 9.66
N GLU A 322 14.15 -0.73 9.43
CA GLU A 322 13.48 0.30 8.63
C GLU A 322 13.60 1.67 9.29
N VAL A 323 13.99 2.67 8.51
CA VAL A 323 14.15 4.06 8.95
C VAL A 323 12.80 4.56 9.47
N PHE A 324 11.74 4.42 8.67
CA PHE A 324 10.43 5.00 8.97
C PHE A 324 9.44 3.98 9.53
N LEU A 325 8.91 4.29 10.71
CA LEU A 325 7.89 3.48 11.40
C LEU A 325 6.54 4.21 11.49
N LYS A 326 5.47 3.44 11.69
CA LYS A 326 4.16 4.00 12.05
C LYS A 326 4.24 4.72 13.40
N ALA A 327 3.48 5.82 13.54
CA ALA A 327 3.51 6.69 14.72
C ALA A 327 2.67 6.15 15.88
N ASN A 328 1.90 5.08 15.65
CA ASN A 328 1.04 4.46 16.65
C ASN A 328 1.50 3.03 16.91
N ALA A 329 1.45 2.61 18.17
CA ALA A 329 1.70 1.24 18.55
C ALA A 329 0.69 0.26 17.88
N PRO A 330 1.11 -0.98 17.57
CA PRO A 330 2.50 -1.45 17.58
C PRO A 330 3.34 -0.73 16.50
N PHE A 331 4.54 -0.27 16.88
CA PHE A 331 5.44 0.52 16.04
C PHE A 331 6.10 -0.34 14.95
N MET A 332 5.33 -0.61 13.90
CA MET A 332 5.75 -1.41 12.75
C MET A 332 6.08 -0.52 11.54
N PRO A 333 6.81 -1.03 10.53
CA PRO A 333 7.03 -0.32 9.28
C PRO A 333 5.70 -0.07 8.54
N PHE A 334 5.75 0.80 7.53
CA PHE A 334 4.59 1.01 6.66
C PHE A 334 4.28 -0.25 5.85
N SER A 335 2.99 -0.56 5.69
CA SER A 335 2.55 -1.68 4.86
C SER A 335 2.92 -1.45 3.38
N TYR A 336 3.12 -2.54 2.65
CA TYR A 336 3.36 -2.55 1.21
C TYR A 336 2.28 -1.83 0.39
N ASN A 337 1.03 -1.74 0.87
CA ASN A 337 -0.03 -1.02 0.16
C ASN A 337 -0.13 0.46 0.57
N ASN A 338 0.68 0.89 1.54
CA ASN A 338 0.67 2.28 2.00
C ASN A 338 1.44 3.14 0.99
N ASN A 339 0.70 4.03 0.33
CA ASN A 339 1.20 5.00 -0.63
C ASN A 339 1.53 6.37 0.02
N LEU A 340 1.52 6.44 1.35
CA LEU A 340 1.74 7.64 2.16
C LEU A 340 0.80 8.81 1.78
N HIS A 341 -0.34 8.49 1.14
CA HIS A 341 -1.29 9.50 0.65
C HIS A 341 -1.90 10.34 1.78
N TYR A 342 -2.06 9.74 2.96
CA TYR A 342 -2.54 10.46 4.14
C TYR A 342 -1.58 11.58 4.57
N ILE A 343 -0.26 11.34 4.52
CA ILE A 343 0.76 12.33 4.92
C ILE A 343 0.66 13.56 4.00
N ILE A 344 0.81 13.35 2.68
CA ILE A 344 0.74 14.47 1.72
C ILE A 344 -0.61 15.17 1.75
N THR A 345 -1.73 14.44 1.90
CA THR A 345 -3.06 15.05 1.96
C THR A 345 -3.23 15.92 3.20
N ARG A 346 -2.73 15.46 4.36
CA ARG A 346 -2.79 16.21 5.62
C ARG A 346 -2.04 17.53 5.50
N TYR A 347 -0.78 17.51 5.05
CA TYR A 347 0.03 18.72 4.98
C TYR A 347 -0.36 19.63 3.83
N ARG A 348 -0.80 19.10 2.69
CA ARG A 348 -1.40 19.89 1.61
C ARG A 348 -2.62 20.69 2.11
N ARG A 349 -3.51 20.04 2.87
CA ARG A 349 -4.68 20.72 3.46
C ARG A 349 -4.28 21.78 4.48
N ARG A 350 -3.31 21.47 5.35
CA ARG A 350 -2.78 22.41 6.36
C ARG A 350 -2.09 23.63 5.73
N ALA A 351 -1.40 23.43 4.60
CA ALA A 351 -0.78 24.49 3.80
C ALA A 351 -1.77 25.25 2.89
N ALA A 352 -3.06 24.91 2.92
CA ALA A 352 -4.09 25.48 2.05
C ALA A 352 -3.80 25.37 0.53
N ILE A 353 -2.98 24.41 0.10
CA ILE A 353 -2.58 24.24 -1.31
C ILE A 353 -3.77 23.69 -2.12
N LYS A 354 -4.27 24.49 -3.07
CA LYS A 354 -5.40 24.15 -3.95
C LYS A 354 -4.93 23.66 -5.31
N LEU A 355 -4.80 22.34 -5.43
CA LEU A 355 -4.48 21.70 -6.72
C LEU A 355 -5.76 21.48 -7.55
N PRO A 356 -5.67 21.62 -8.89
CA PRO A 356 -6.78 21.31 -9.81
C PRO A 356 -7.38 19.92 -9.56
N ALA A 357 -8.69 19.77 -9.78
CA ALA A 357 -9.41 18.52 -9.50
C ALA A 357 -8.87 17.33 -10.30
N GLN A 358 -8.48 17.58 -11.55
CA GLN A 358 -7.90 16.64 -12.49
C GLN A 358 -6.47 16.22 -12.14
N ASN A 359 -5.76 17.01 -11.32
CA ASN A 359 -4.37 16.74 -10.98
C ASN A 359 -4.26 15.64 -9.92
N ARG A 360 -3.25 14.79 -10.08
CA ARG A 360 -2.85 13.85 -9.04
C ARG A 360 -2.30 14.62 -7.85
N LYS A 361 -2.75 14.26 -6.64
CA LYS A 361 -2.43 14.95 -5.38
C LYS A 361 -1.56 14.11 -4.44
N GLY A 362 -1.04 12.98 -4.93
CA GLY A 362 -0.26 12.01 -4.15
C GLY A 362 1.24 12.23 -4.30
N MET A 363 2.04 11.49 -3.54
CA MET A 363 3.51 11.60 -3.52
C MET A 363 4.18 11.50 -4.90
N HIS A 364 3.58 10.75 -5.85
CA HIS A 364 4.13 10.65 -7.20
C HIS A 364 4.06 11.98 -7.98
N SER A 365 3.10 12.86 -7.66
CA SER A 365 3.07 14.21 -8.23
C SER A 365 4.27 15.04 -7.79
N LEU A 366 4.76 14.91 -6.55
CA LEU A 366 5.98 15.59 -6.09
C LEU A 366 7.23 15.14 -6.87
N ARG A 367 7.29 13.86 -7.22
CA ARG A 367 8.36 13.33 -8.08
C ARG A 367 8.31 13.94 -9.48
N HIS A 368 7.13 14.04 -10.08
CA HIS A 368 6.98 14.72 -11.36
C HIS A 368 7.37 16.20 -11.25
N THR A 369 6.99 16.88 -10.17
CA THR A 369 7.39 18.27 -9.92
C THR A 369 8.91 18.42 -9.84
N MET A 370 9.62 17.50 -9.17
CA MET A 370 11.09 17.54 -9.15
C MET A 370 11.68 17.36 -10.55
N ALA A 371 11.19 16.40 -11.34
CA ALA A 371 11.68 16.18 -12.70
C ALA A 371 11.42 17.41 -13.60
N SER A 372 10.25 18.05 -13.45
CA SER A 372 9.91 19.30 -14.14
C SER A 372 10.89 20.42 -13.78
N ARG A 373 11.17 20.62 -12.49
CA ARG A 373 12.11 21.64 -12.02
C ARG A 373 13.53 21.43 -12.54
N LEU A 374 14.00 20.18 -12.60
CA LEU A 374 15.31 19.89 -13.18
C LEU A 374 15.33 20.22 -14.68
N LEU A 375 14.25 19.90 -15.40
CA LEU A 375 14.11 20.22 -16.81
C LEU A 375 14.05 21.73 -17.06
N GLU A 376 13.30 22.47 -16.25
CA GLU A 376 13.22 23.94 -16.26
C GLU A 376 14.58 24.58 -15.96
N ALA A 377 15.39 23.97 -15.10
CA ALA A 377 16.75 24.39 -14.80
C ALA A 377 17.78 23.99 -15.89
N GLY A 378 17.33 23.43 -17.01
CA GLY A 378 18.21 23.07 -18.14
C GLY A 378 19.02 21.79 -17.93
N VAL A 379 18.67 20.95 -16.95
CA VAL A 379 19.37 19.67 -16.74
C VAL A 379 19.03 18.69 -17.87
N PRO A 380 20.04 18.04 -18.50
CA PRO A 380 19.80 17.07 -19.58
C PRO A 380 18.87 15.93 -19.16
N LEU A 381 18.06 15.43 -20.10
CA LEU A 381 17.08 14.37 -19.84
C LEU A 381 17.74 13.08 -19.35
N GLU A 382 18.96 12.78 -19.80
CA GLU A 382 19.76 11.62 -19.40
C GLU A 382 20.11 11.71 -17.92
N THR A 383 20.55 12.90 -17.48
CA THR A 383 20.84 13.18 -16.08
C THR A 383 19.58 13.11 -15.23
N ILE A 384 18.46 13.67 -15.71
CA ILE A 384 17.16 13.55 -15.03
C ILE A 384 16.74 12.08 -14.91
N SER A 385 16.92 11.30 -15.97
CA SER A 385 16.63 9.86 -16.02
C SER A 385 17.44 9.10 -14.96
N GLY A 386 18.73 9.41 -14.84
CA GLY A 386 19.62 8.85 -13.82
C GLY A 386 19.20 9.23 -12.40
N ILE A 387 18.95 10.52 -12.12
CA ILE A 387 18.48 11.00 -10.80
C ILE A 387 17.14 10.34 -10.42
N MET A 388 16.26 10.18 -11.39
CA MET A 388 14.98 9.51 -11.19
C MET A 388 15.16 7.99 -11.06
N GLY A 389 16.24 7.39 -11.57
CA GLY A 389 16.38 5.95 -11.74
C GLY A 389 15.28 5.40 -12.65
N HIS A 390 15.24 5.89 -13.88
CA HIS A 390 14.43 5.35 -14.96
C HIS A 390 15.28 4.41 -15.81
N ILE A 391 14.77 3.20 -16.07
CA ILE A 391 15.45 2.23 -16.95
C ILE A 391 15.37 2.66 -18.42
N SER A 392 14.22 3.22 -18.83
CA SER A 392 13.99 3.67 -20.20
C SER A 392 13.80 5.17 -20.27
N MET A 393 14.45 5.78 -21.27
CA MET A 393 14.33 7.20 -21.61
C MET A 393 12.89 7.59 -21.98
N ASP A 394 12.07 6.66 -22.48
CA ASP A 394 10.64 6.92 -22.76
C ASP A 394 9.88 7.33 -21.49
N THR A 395 10.31 6.82 -20.34
CA THR A 395 9.71 7.20 -19.04
C THR A 395 10.07 8.63 -18.65
N THR A 396 11.20 9.14 -19.14
CA THR A 396 11.68 10.51 -18.89
C THR A 396 11.12 11.48 -19.92
N ARG A 397 10.89 11.03 -21.17
CA ARG A 397 10.28 11.82 -22.26
C ARG A 397 8.92 12.42 -21.89
N ILE A 398 8.15 11.79 -20.99
CA ILE A 398 6.87 12.35 -20.54
C ILE A 398 6.98 13.75 -19.93
N TYR A 399 8.16 14.14 -19.44
CA TYR A 399 8.41 15.44 -18.83
C TYR A 399 8.62 16.57 -19.84
N THR A 400 9.01 16.26 -21.08
CA THR A 400 9.20 17.29 -22.12
C THR A 400 7.90 18.01 -22.43
N LYS A 401 6.76 17.35 -22.21
CA LYS A 401 5.40 17.90 -22.42
C LYS A 401 5.04 19.05 -21.47
N ILE A 402 5.83 19.27 -20.43
CA ILE A 402 5.54 20.24 -19.38
C ILE A 402 6.20 21.59 -19.70
N ASN A 403 7.38 21.58 -20.32
CA ASN A 403 8.15 22.79 -20.63
C ASN A 403 7.76 23.32 -22.02
N VAL A 404 6.63 24.04 -22.08
CA VAL A 404 6.10 24.62 -23.33
C VAL A 404 7.08 25.63 -23.94
N GLU A 405 7.77 26.42 -23.12
CA GLU A 405 8.75 27.42 -23.59
C GLU A 405 9.93 26.75 -24.33
N ALA A 406 10.49 25.68 -23.75
CA ALA A 406 11.54 24.91 -24.42
C ALA A 406 11.04 24.16 -25.66
N LEU A 407 9.76 23.78 -25.72
CA LEU A 407 9.18 23.20 -26.93
C LEU A 407 8.99 24.26 -28.03
N GLN A 408 8.65 25.50 -27.67
CA GLN A 408 8.52 26.61 -28.61
C GLN A 408 9.85 26.97 -29.27
N SER A 409 10.96 26.94 -28.52
CA SER A 409 12.28 27.29 -29.07
C SER A 409 12.83 26.31 -30.11
N VAL A 410 12.27 25.09 -30.16
CA VAL A 410 12.65 24.03 -31.12
C VAL A 410 11.51 23.67 -32.08
N ALA A 411 10.43 24.46 -32.07
CA ALA A 411 9.34 24.28 -33.01
C ALA A 411 9.83 24.65 -34.41
N ILE A 412 9.60 23.75 -35.37
CA ILE A 412 9.83 24.05 -36.79
C ILE A 412 8.82 25.12 -37.20
N ASP A 413 9.26 26.10 -37.99
CA ASP A 413 8.37 27.12 -38.52
C ASP A 413 7.26 26.45 -39.35
N PRO A 414 5.96 26.72 -39.08
CA PRO A 414 4.87 26.20 -39.89
C PRO A 414 5.03 26.45 -41.40
N GLU A 415 5.69 27.53 -41.81
CA GLU A 415 5.96 27.84 -43.22
C GLU A 415 6.99 26.86 -43.83
N GLU A 416 8.01 26.44 -43.08
CA GLU A 416 8.97 25.42 -43.53
C GLU A 416 8.34 24.03 -43.70
N VAL A 417 7.28 23.74 -42.94
CA VAL A 417 6.57 22.45 -43.01
C VAL A 417 5.54 22.39 -44.14
N THR A 418 5.01 23.52 -44.60
CA THR A 418 3.99 23.56 -45.68
C THR A 418 4.60 23.58 -47.08
N HIS A 419 5.91 23.80 -47.20
CA HIS A 419 6.66 23.82 -48.46
C HIS A 419 7.52 22.56 -48.73
N ALA A 420 7.39 21.53 -47.88
CA ALA A 420 7.99 20.20 -48.04
C ALA A 420 6.90 19.14 -48.24
#